data_AF-A0A3E2CD91-F1
#
_entry.id   AF-A0A3E2CD91-F1
#
_cell.length_a   1.000
_cell.length_b   1.000
_cell.length_c   1.000
_cell.angle_alpha   90.00
_cell.angle_beta   90.00
_cell.angle_gamma   90.00
#
_symmetry.space_group_name_H-M   'P 1'
#
loop_
_entity.id
_entity.type
_entity.pdbx_description
1 polymer ?
#
loop_
_entity_poly.entity_id
_entity_poly.type
_entity_poly.pdbx_seq_one_letter_code
_entity_poly.pdbx_strand_id
1 'polypeptide(L)'
;AMVAVWLAPCFYTWQMVAAHAPRWVLEMYYANPIAISVEAFHRGFWLNATDRTFQFAGAWSLRLCESLVVAFAVLLIGEVTFRHLEGKFAQEI
;
A
#
# COMPACT_ATOMS: atom_id res chain seq x y z
N ALA A 1 -5.85 6.99 -12.98
CA ALA A 1 -6.73 6.73 -11.82
C ALA A 1 -7.23 5.28 -11.74
N MET A 2 -7.55 4.57 -12.83
CA MET A 2 -8.05 3.18 -12.73
C MET A 2 -7.01 2.11 -12.40
N VAL A 3 -5.72 2.33 -12.70
CA VAL A 3 -4.66 1.31 -12.54
C VAL A 3 -4.40 0.96 -11.07
N ALA A 4 -4.48 1.93 -10.16
CA ALA A 4 -4.18 1.72 -8.73
C ALA A 4 -5.10 0.67 -8.08
N VAL A 5 -6.36 0.58 -8.53
CA VAL A 5 -7.33 -0.40 -8.02
C VAL A 5 -6.97 -1.83 -8.43
N TRP A 6 -6.27 -2.00 -9.56
CA TRP A 6 -5.77 -3.29 -10.03
C TRP A 6 -4.42 -3.67 -9.42
N LEU A 7 -3.67 -2.69 -8.89
CA LEU A 7 -2.36 -2.93 -8.25
C LEU A 7 -2.47 -3.32 -6.76
N ALA A 8 -3.67 -3.31 -6.21
CA ALA A 8 -3.97 -3.65 -4.82
C ALA A 8 -5.13 -4.66 -4.76
N PRO A 9 -5.28 -5.43 -3.66
CA PRO A 9 -6.25 -6.51 -3.57
C PRO A 9 -7.65 -5.97 -3.25
N CYS A 10 -8.20 -5.10 -4.11
CA CYS A 10 -9.53 -4.51 -3.93
C CYS A 10 -10.64 -5.42 -4.45
N PHE A 11 -10.39 -6.13 -5.55
CA PHE A 11 -11.37 -7.01 -6.22
C PHE A 11 -10.90 -8.47 -6.34
N TYR A 12 -9.71 -8.76 -5.84
CA TYR A 12 -9.09 -10.07 -5.84
C TYR A 12 -8.24 -10.20 -4.58
N THR A 13 -7.83 -11.42 -4.24
CA THR A 13 -6.98 -11.63 -3.05
C THR A 13 -5.51 -11.77 -3.43
N TRP A 14 -4.61 -11.50 -2.49
CA TRP A 14 -3.18 -11.68 -2.71
C TRP A 14 -2.84 -13.14 -3.09
N GLN A 15 -3.60 -14.13 -2.61
CA GLN A 15 -3.38 -15.54 -2.95
C GLN A 15 -3.57 -15.80 -4.45
N MET A 16 -4.50 -15.09 -5.10
CA MET A 16 -4.69 -15.18 -6.55
C MET A 16 -3.45 -14.68 -7.29
N VAL A 17 -2.80 -13.62 -6.80
CA VAL A 17 -1.51 -13.15 -7.34
C VAL A 17 -0.43 -14.20 -7.10
N ALA A 18 -0.33 -14.74 -5.89
CA ALA A 18 0.66 -15.77 -5.55
C ALA A 18 0.51 -17.06 -6.38
N ALA A 19 -0.72 -17.40 -6.78
CA ALA A 19 -0.99 -18.58 -7.60
C ALA A 19 -0.56 -18.42 -9.08
N HIS A 20 -0.52 -17.19 -9.59
CA HIS A 20 -0.28 -16.93 -11.02
C HIS A 20 1.00 -16.16 -11.31
N ALA A 21 1.58 -15.48 -10.33
CA ALA A 21 2.74 -14.62 -10.50
C ALA A 21 4.03 -15.32 -10.07
N PRO A 22 5.16 -15.08 -10.77
CA PRO A 22 6.46 -15.54 -10.30
C PRO A 22 6.85 -14.82 -9.00
N ARG A 23 7.72 -15.45 -8.21
CA ARG A 23 8.08 -14.98 -6.86
C ARG A 23 8.53 -13.51 -6.82
N TRP A 24 9.33 -13.06 -7.78
CA TRP A 24 9.81 -11.67 -7.79
C TRP A 24 8.68 -10.65 -7.99
N VAL A 25 7.64 -10.98 -8.77
CA VAL A 25 6.44 -10.14 -8.92
C VAL A 25 5.67 -10.10 -7.61
N LEU A 26 5.55 -11.24 -6.92
CA LEU A 26 4.87 -11.31 -5.63
C LEU A 26 5.59 -10.48 -4.56
N GLU A 27 6.93 -10.47 -4.52
CA GLU A 27 7.68 -9.61 -3.60
C GLU A 27 7.51 -8.12 -3.94
N MET A 28 7.50 -7.74 -5.22
CA MET A 28 7.15 -6.37 -5.62
C MET A 28 5.73 -5.99 -5.22
N TYR A 29 4.79 -6.93 -5.34
CA TYR A 29 3.41 -6.73 -4.91
C TYR A 29 3.31 -6.47 -3.40
N TYR A 30 4.05 -7.24 -2.59
CA TYR A 30 4.12 -7.02 -1.15
C TYR A 30 4.85 -5.74 -0.75
N ALA A 31 5.75 -5.24 -1.59
CA ALA A 31 6.42 -3.96 -1.39
C ALA A 31 5.51 -2.75 -1.68
N ASN A 32 4.32 -2.95 -2.25
CA ASN A 32 3.36 -1.88 -2.50
C ASN A 32 2.62 -1.48 -1.20
N PRO A 33 2.86 -0.26 -0.65
CA PRO A 33 2.22 0.18 0.60
C PRO A 33 0.69 0.29 0.51
N ILE A 34 0.15 0.48 -0.70
CA ILE A 34 -1.29 0.51 -0.94
C ILE A 34 -1.88 -0.90 -0.76
N ALA A 35 -1.23 -1.93 -1.29
CA ALA A 35 -1.71 -3.31 -1.19
C ALA A 35 -1.81 -3.75 0.29
N ILE A 36 -0.78 -3.45 1.08
CA ILE A 36 -0.74 -3.78 2.51
C ILE A 36 -1.79 -2.99 3.30
N SER A 37 -2.02 -1.72 2.93
CA SER A 37 -3.04 -0.88 3.56
C SER A 37 -4.46 -1.42 3.32
N VAL A 38 -4.77 -1.88 2.10
CA VAL A 38 -6.07 -2.52 1.79
C VAL A 38 -6.27 -3.79 2.62
N GLU A 39 -5.23 -4.61 2.79
CA GLU A 39 -5.31 -5.76 3.69
C GLU A 39 -5.54 -5.37 5.16
N ALA A 40 -4.97 -4.26 5.62
CA ALA A 40 -5.25 -3.72 6.95
C ALA A 40 -6.72 -3.31 7.11
N PHE A 41 -7.31 -2.69 6.09
CA PHE A 41 -8.75 -2.42 6.06
C PHE A 41 -9.57 -3.71 6.12
N HIS A 42 -9.24 -4.71 5.32
CA HIS A 42 -9.92 -6.02 5.37
C HIS A 42 -9.84 -6.66 6.75
N ARG A 43 -8.66 -6.58 7.40
CA ARG A 43 -8.47 -7.11 8.75
C ARG A 43 -9.28 -6.36 9.80
N GLY A 44 -9.24 -5.02 9.78
CA GLY A 44 -9.86 -4.18 10.80
C GLY A 44 -11.38 -4.14 10.71
N PHE A 45 -11.92 -4.07 9.49
CA PHE A 45 -13.35 -3.86 9.27
C PHE A 45 -14.09 -5.14 8.90
N TRP A 46 -13.52 -5.99 8.05
CA TRP A 46 -14.27 -7.08 7.41
C TRP A 46 -14.00 -8.48 7.98
N LEU A 47 -12.81 -8.75 8.52
CA LEU A 47 -12.47 -10.08 9.02
C LEU A 47 -13.49 -10.59 10.06
N ASN A 48 -13.99 -9.70 10.92
CA ASN A 48 -14.97 -10.03 11.94
C ASN A 48 -16.37 -10.38 11.38
N ALA A 49 -16.66 -10.00 10.15
CA ALA A 49 -17.90 -10.34 9.44
C ALA A 49 -17.77 -11.66 8.63
N THR A 50 -16.62 -12.33 8.70
CA THR A 50 -16.34 -13.61 8.01
C THR A 50 -16.16 -14.74 9.02
N ASP A 51 -15.89 -15.95 8.51
CA ASP A 51 -15.48 -17.13 9.28
C ASP A 51 -14.07 -17.03 9.90
N ARG A 52 -13.35 -15.92 9.62
CA ARG A 52 -12.00 -15.62 10.13
C ARG A 52 -10.93 -16.63 9.71
N THR A 53 -11.15 -17.35 8.61
CA THR A 53 -10.19 -18.34 8.09
C THR A 53 -9.15 -17.72 7.14
N PHE A 54 -9.38 -16.48 6.68
CA PHE A 54 -8.51 -15.80 5.74
C PHE A 54 -7.07 -15.66 6.27
N GLN A 55 -6.11 -16.18 5.51
CA GLN A 55 -4.70 -16.06 5.80
C GLN A 55 -4.12 -14.80 5.15
N PHE A 56 -3.56 -13.93 5.96
CA PHE A 56 -2.83 -12.76 5.45
C PHE A 56 -1.45 -13.18 4.94
N ALA A 57 -0.83 -12.32 4.12
CA ALA A 57 0.51 -12.55 3.60
C ALA A 57 1.52 -12.85 4.73
N GLY A 58 2.53 -13.68 4.44
CA GLY A 58 3.61 -13.94 5.39
C GLY A 58 4.25 -12.64 5.88
N ALA A 59 4.64 -12.56 7.16
CA ALA A 59 5.23 -11.33 7.73
C ALA A 59 4.40 -10.04 7.51
N TRP A 60 3.07 -10.15 7.36
CA TRP A 60 2.19 -9.01 7.08
C TRP A 60 2.39 -7.83 8.05
N SER A 61 2.54 -8.10 9.35
CA SER A 61 2.78 -7.03 10.34
C SER A 61 4.09 -6.27 10.10
N LEU A 62 5.15 -6.95 9.65
CA LEU A 62 6.42 -6.31 9.30
C LEU A 62 6.23 -5.43 8.06
N ARG A 63 5.56 -5.96 7.04
CA ARG A 63 5.25 -5.23 5.79
C ARG A 63 4.36 -4.02 6.03
N LEU A 64 3.46 -4.07 7.02
CA LEU A 64 2.66 -2.93 7.45
C LEU A 64 3.55 -1.84 8.05
N CYS A 65 4.51 -2.21 8.90
CA CYS A 65 5.50 -1.25 9.44
C CYS A 65 6.34 -0.63 8.32
N GLU A 66 6.84 -1.42 7.37
CA GLU A 66 7.57 -0.93 6.19
C GLU A 66 6.72 0.04 5.37
N SER A 67 5.44 -0.28 5.16
CA SER A 67 4.50 0.56 4.42
C SER A 67 4.28 1.91 5.09
N LEU A 68 4.18 1.93 6.43
CA LEU A 68 4.09 3.16 7.20
C LEU A 68 5.37 3.99 7.08
N VAL A 69 6.55 3.36 7.17
CA VAL A 69 7.83 4.05 6.98
C VAL A 69 7.91 4.70 5.60
N VAL A 70 7.51 3.99 4.54
CA VAL A 70 7.46 4.53 3.18
C VAL A 70 6.48 5.70 3.09
N ALA A 71 5.29 5.59 3.67
CA ALA A 71 4.30 6.66 3.66
C ALA A 71 4.83 7.94 4.34
N PHE A 72 5.46 7.81 5.52
CA PHE A 72 6.10 8.93 6.20
C PHE A 72 7.27 9.51 5.41
N ALA A 73 8.11 8.68 4.80
CA ALA A 73 9.22 9.15 3.97
C ALA A 73 8.72 9.97 2.78
N VAL A 74 7.71 9.48 2.06
CA VAL A 74 7.09 10.19 0.93
C VAL A 74 6.45 11.51 1.39
N LEU A 75 5.75 11.51 2.53
CA LEU A 75 5.18 12.73 3.10
C LEU A 75 6.26 13.77 3.43
N LEU A 76 7.35 13.36 4.10
CA LEU A 76 8.45 14.25 4.45
C LEU A 76 9.15 14.80 3.21
N ILE A 77 9.39 13.97 2.18
CA ILE A 77 9.97 14.42 0.91
C ILE A 77 9.04 15.43 0.24
N GLY A 78 7.73 15.16 0.21
CA GLY A 78 6.72 16.07 -0.34
C GLY A 78 6.74 17.42 0.39
N GLU A 79 6.73 17.39 1.71
CA GLU A 79 6.77 18.58 2.57
C GLU A 79 8.05 19.41 2.39
N VAL A 80 9.22 18.75 2.32
CA VAL A 80 10.49 19.44 2.06
C VAL A 80 10.51 20.05 0.66
N THR A 81 10.04 19.30 -0.34
CA THR A 81 9.99 19.77 -1.73
C THR A 81 9.03 20.95 -1.87
N PHE A 82 7.86 20.87 -1.23
CA PHE A 82 6.87 21.95 -1.23
C PHE A 82 7.44 23.22 -0.62
N ARG A 83 8.02 23.16 0.59
CA ARG A 83 8.64 24.31 1.26
C ARG A 83 9.76 24.94 0.44
N HIS A 84 10.51 24.14 -0.32
CA HIS A 84 11.55 24.65 -1.21
C HIS A 84 10.99 25.44 -2.41
N LEU A 85 9.81 25.07 -2.91
CA LEU A 85 9.20 25.64 -4.11
C LEU A 85 8.17 26.75 -3.81
N GLU A 86 7.57 26.76 -2.63
CA GLU A 86 6.51 27.69 -2.23
C GLU A 86 6.90 29.16 -2.41
N GLY A 87 8.15 29.53 -2.13
CA GLY A 87 8.64 30.90 -2.32
C GLY A 87 8.61 31.41 -3.76
N LYS A 88 8.65 30.52 -4.76
CA LYS A 88 8.56 30.87 -6.18
C LYS A 88 7.11 31.05 -6.65
N PHE A 89 6.15 30.41 -5.97
CA PHE A 89 4.73 30.55 -6.32
C PHE A 89 4.20 31.96 -6.06
N ALA A 90 4.70 32.65 -5.03
CA ALA A 90 4.35 34.04 -4.77
C ALA A 90 4.87 35.03 -5.83
N GLN A 91 5.79 34.60 -6.72
CA GLN A 91 6.35 35.43 -7.79
C GLN A 91 5.67 35.20 -9.15
N GLU A 92 4.85 34.14 -9.30
CA GLU A 92 4.15 33.79 -10.55
C GLU A 92 2.65 34.17 -10.55
N ILE A 93 2.21 35.00 -9.58
CA ILE A 93 0.87 35.63 -9.51
C ILE A 93 1.01 37.13 -9.74
#